data_AF-A0A0N0CY64-F1
#
_entry.id   AF-A0A0N0CY64-F1
#
_cell.length_a   1.000
_cell.length_b   1.000
_cell.length_c   1.000
_cell.angle_alpha   90.00
_cell.angle_beta   90.00
_cell.angle_gamma   90.00
#
_symmetry.space_group_name_H-M   'P 1'
#
loop_
_entity.id
_entity.type
_entity.pdbx_description
1 polymer ?
#
loop_
_entity_poly.entity_id
_entity_poly.type
_entity_poly.pdbx_seq_one_letter_code
_entity_poly.pdbx_strand_id
1 'polypeptide(L)'
;MKRILFLLSITVFIANSCTFRSGMMLNKYPVEVFWDKSEPNKVYEVLGNVKLDNEKYYSRKSKDARKELLTHYGDLPKGYKYDEKEILIYQLTRKAKEMGADAIMAINYQLVISQDKYGYNLSCIALKYK
;
A
#
# COMPACT_ATOMS: atom_id res chain seq x y z
N MET A 1 -45.91 27.76 -18.19
CA MET A 1 -45.10 26.69 -18.81
C MET A 1 -43.60 26.74 -18.49
N LYS A 2 -42.95 27.91 -18.33
CA LYS A 2 -41.50 28.01 -18.02
C LYS A 2 -41.05 27.43 -16.65
N ARG A 3 -41.93 27.38 -15.64
CA ARG A 3 -41.61 26.85 -14.29
C ARG A 3 -41.49 25.32 -14.23
N ILE A 4 -42.22 24.60 -15.09
CA ILE A 4 -42.18 23.13 -15.16
C ILE A 4 -40.91 22.65 -15.86
N LEU A 5 -40.44 23.40 -16.87
CA LEU A 5 -39.20 23.11 -17.58
C LEU A 5 -37.95 23.27 -16.68
N PHE A 6 -37.99 24.21 -15.73
CA PHE A 6 -36.87 24.48 -14.82
C PHE A 6 -36.72 23.39 -13.75
N LEU A 7 -37.84 22.83 -13.27
CA LEU A 7 -37.84 21.73 -12.30
C LEU A 7 -37.32 20.41 -12.89
N LEU A 8 -37.57 20.16 -14.18
CA LEU A 8 -37.06 18.98 -14.90
C LEU A 8 -35.55 19.02 -15.15
N SER A 9 -34.96 20.21 -15.27
CA SER A 9 -33.51 20.38 -15.48
C SER A 9 -32.70 20.11 -14.20
N ILE A 10 -33.25 20.47 -13.03
CA ILE A 10 -32.60 20.27 -11.73
C ILE A 10 -32.58 18.78 -11.33
N THR A 11 -33.61 18.02 -11.66
CA THR A 11 -33.66 16.58 -11.38
C THR A 11 -32.64 15.77 -12.21
N VAL A 12 -32.32 16.20 -13.43
CA VAL A 12 -31.30 15.54 -14.27
C VAL A 12 -29.88 15.78 -13.72
N PHE A 13 -29.62 16.91 -13.08
CA PHE A 13 -28.30 17.21 -12.49
C PHE A 13 -28.02 16.41 -11.21
N ILE A 14 -29.03 16.13 -10.39
CA ILE A 14 -28.88 15.35 -9.15
C ILE A 14 -28.66 13.86 -9.44
N ALA A 15 -29.23 13.35 -10.54
CA ALA A 15 -29.07 11.95 -10.95
C ALA A 15 -27.65 11.61 -11.44
N ASN A 16 -26.87 12.58 -11.93
CA ASN A 16 -25.50 12.36 -12.40
C ASN A 16 -24.43 12.50 -11.30
N SER A 17 -24.81 12.93 -10.10
CA SER A 17 -23.87 13.16 -8.98
C SER A 17 -23.63 11.93 -8.11
N CYS A 18 -24.36 10.83 -8.32
CA CYS A 18 -24.32 9.66 -7.43
C CYS A 18 -23.53 8.46 -7.96
N THR A 19 -22.82 8.60 -9.09
CA THR A 19 -21.94 7.55 -9.63
C THR A 19 -20.46 7.93 -9.58
N PHE A 20 -20.06 8.74 -8.58
CA PHE A 20 -18.65 9.02 -8.30
C PHE A 20 -18.30 8.57 -6.88
N ARG A 21 -18.23 7.25 -6.68
CA ARG A 21 -17.42 6.54 -5.65
C ARG A 21 -17.82 5.07 -5.61
N SER A 22 -17.43 4.30 -6.61
CA SER A 22 -17.34 2.85 -6.45
C SER A 22 -16.03 2.38 -7.06
N GLY A 23 -14.99 2.45 -6.24
CA GLY A 23 -13.63 2.06 -6.62
C GLY A 23 -12.74 1.70 -5.43
N MET A 24 -13.26 1.73 -4.19
CA MET A 24 -12.59 1.06 -3.07
C MET A 24 -12.87 -0.43 -3.20
N MET A 25 -12.13 -1.09 -4.09
CA MET A 25 -12.09 -2.53 -4.13
C MET A 25 -11.60 -3.08 -2.79
N LEU A 26 -12.18 -4.22 -2.46
CA LEU A 26 -11.93 -5.17 -1.37
C LEU A 26 -10.50 -5.76 -1.39
N ASN A 27 -9.48 -4.96 -1.70
CA ASN A 27 -8.11 -5.44 -1.84
C ASN A 27 -7.33 -5.12 -0.56
N LYS A 28 -6.71 -6.15 0.02
CA LYS A 28 -5.87 -6.05 1.22
C LYS A 28 -4.74 -5.01 1.07
N TYR A 29 -4.32 -4.74 -0.16
CA TYR A 29 -3.22 -3.84 -0.51
C TYR A 29 -3.64 -2.78 -1.55
N PRO A 30 -3.02 -1.58 -1.55
CA PRO A 30 -3.22 -0.51 -2.52
C PRO A 30 -2.99 -0.85 -3.99
N VAL A 31 -2.19 -1.87 -4.27
CA VAL A 31 -1.88 -2.40 -5.62
C VAL A 31 -1.99 -3.92 -5.59
N GLU A 32 -2.13 -4.53 -6.76
CA GLU A 32 -2.13 -5.99 -6.88
C GLU A 32 -0.75 -6.55 -6.47
N VAL A 33 -0.74 -7.65 -5.73
CA VAL A 33 0.50 -8.23 -5.20
C VAL A 33 0.70 -9.63 -5.76
N PHE A 34 1.79 -9.78 -6.51
CA PHE A 34 2.26 -11.05 -7.03
C PHE A 34 3.37 -11.59 -6.12
N TRP A 35 3.06 -12.69 -5.42
CA TRP A 35 3.95 -13.37 -4.49
C TRP A 35 4.91 -14.32 -5.21
N ASP A 36 6.14 -14.45 -4.69
CA ASP A 36 7.15 -15.39 -5.16
C ASP A 36 7.39 -15.33 -6.68
N LYS A 37 7.16 -16.45 -7.38
CA LYS A 37 7.32 -16.60 -8.84
C LYS A 37 6.04 -16.35 -9.63
N SER A 38 4.99 -15.82 -8.99
CA SER A 38 3.79 -15.44 -9.71
C SER A 38 4.04 -14.17 -10.52
N GLU A 39 3.48 -14.13 -11.72
CA GLU A 39 3.58 -12.99 -12.62
C GLU A 39 2.17 -12.58 -13.08
N PRO A 40 1.98 -11.29 -13.41
CA PRO A 40 0.72 -10.85 -13.99
C PRO A 40 0.50 -11.47 -15.36
N ASN A 41 -0.71 -11.98 -15.59
CA ASN A 41 -1.13 -12.46 -16.91
C ASN A 41 -1.34 -11.34 -17.94
N LYS A 42 -1.43 -10.09 -17.47
CA LYS A 42 -1.66 -8.91 -18.30
C LYS A 42 -0.34 -8.38 -18.85
N VAL A 43 -0.38 -7.68 -19.98
CA VAL A 43 0.80 -6.96 -20.47
C VAL A 43 1.11 -5.80 -19.52
N TYR A 44 2.36 -5.68 -19.10
CA TYR A 44 2.81 -4.66 -18.17
C TYR A 44 4.09 -3.96 -18.64
N GLU A 45 4.36 -2.79 -18.07
CA GLU A 45 5.67 -2.14 -18.07
C GLU A 45 6.26 -2.15 -16.64
N VAL A 46 7.59 -2.23 -16.55
CA VAL A 46 8.31 -2.13 -15.28
C VAL A 46 8.58 -0.66 -14.99
N LEU A 47 8.02 -0.15 -13.89
CA LEU A 47 8.27 1.21 -13.41
C LEU A 47 9.58 1.34 -12.62
N GLY A 48 10.08 0.23 -12.07
CA GLY A 48 11.35 0.16 -11.36
C GLY A 48 11.24 -0.47 -9.97
N ASN A 49 12.31 -0.38 -9.20
CA ASN A 49 12.41 -0.99 -7.88
C ASN A 49 11.87 -0.04 -6.79
N VAL A 50 11.02 -0.58 -5.92
CA VAL A 50 10.55 0.11 -4.71
C VAL A 50 11.24 -0.51 -3.51
N LYS A 51 11.78 0.32 -2.63
CA LYS A 51 12.47 -0.11 -1.41
C LYS A 51 11.92 0.59 -0.17
N LEU A 52 11.86 -0.17 0.92
CA LEU A 52 11.65 0.26 2.29
C LEU A 52 12.73 -0.37 3.15
N ASP A 53 13.55 0.46 3.77
CA ASP A 53 14.60 0.02 4.67
C ASP A 53 14.52 0.80 5.98
N ASN A 54 14.83 0.11 7.07
CA ASN A 54 14.97 0.72 8.38
C ASN A 54 16.01 -0.07 9.16
N GLU A 55 17.24 0.44 9.20
CA GLU A 55 18.30 -0.08 10.05
C GLU A 55 18.53 0.88 11.22
N LYS A 56 18.51 0.33 12.44
CA LYS A 56 18.78 1.06 13.68
C LYS A 56 19.88 0.37 14.46
N TYR A 57 20.71 1.17 15.12
CA TYR A 57 21.67 0.68 16.08
C TYR A 57 21.01 0.44 17.43
N TYR A 58 21.46 -0.56 18.18
CA TYR A 58 21.01 -0.74 19.55
C TYR A 58 21.45 0.47 20.40
N SER A 59 20.48 1.23 20.88
CA SER A 59 20.72 2.18 21.97
C SER A 59 21.21 1.39 23.19
N ARG A 60 22.32 1.82 23.82
CA ARG A 60 22.82 1.22 25.09
C ARG A 60 21.75 1.14 26.20
N LYS A 61 20.61 1.83 26.06
CA LYS A 61 19.49 1.85 27.01
C LYS A 61 18.29 0.97 26.61
N SER A 62 18.20 0.48 25.38
CA SER A 62 17.03 -0.27 24.89
C SER A 62 17.36 -1.77 24.82
N LYS A 63 17.09 -2.50 25.91
CA LYS A 63 17.19 -3.98 25.92
C LYS A 63 16.03 -4.67 25.18
N ASP A 64 14.96 -3.93 24.81
CA ASP A 64 13.73 -4.45 24.21
C ASP A 64 13.40 -3.76 22.87
N ALA A 65 14.33 -3.81 21.91
CA ALA A 65 14.17 -3.27 20.55
C ALA A 65 12.88 -3.77 19.85
N ARG A 66 12.42 -4.99 20.16
CA ARG A 66 11.19 -5.58 19.62
C ARG A 66 9.92 -4.82 20.05
N LYS A 67 9.87 -4.31 21.27
CA LYS A 67 8.71 -3.58 21.81
C LYS A 67 8.62 -2.16 21.25
N GLU A 68 9.76 -1.56 20.95
CA GLU A 68 9.87 -0.21 20.38
C GLU A 68 9.43 -0.17 18.91
N LEU A 69 9.74 -1.20 18.12
CA LEU A 69 9.23 -1.35 16.74
C LEU A 69 7.70 -1.46 16.71
N LEU A 70 7.10 -2.28 17.57
CA LEU A 70 5.65 -2.45 17.70
C LEU A 70 4.90 -1.15 18.03
N THR A 71 5.55 -0.23 18.75
CA THR A 71 4.95 1.06 19.13
C THR A 71 5.05 2.07 17.99
N HIS A 72 6.12 2.03 17.19
CA HIS A 72 6.40 3.01 16.12
C HIS A 72 5.66 2.74 14.81
N TYR A 73 5.32 1.48 14.51
CA TYR A 73 4.54 1.12 13.32
C TYR A 73 3.03 0.96 13.62
N GLY A 74 2.61 1.35 14.83
CA GLY A 74 1.30 1.07 15.43
C GLY A 74 0.09 1.87 14.92
N ASP A 75 0.24 2.81 13.98
CA ASP A 75 -0.90 3.56 13.45
C ASP A 75 -1.46 2.92 12.17
N LEU A 76 -2.09 1.76 12.35
CA LEU A 76 -2.93 1.13 11.33
C LEU A 76 -4.36 1.69 11.34
N PRO A 77 -5.12 1.57 10.23
CA PRO A 77 -6.55 1.84 10.25
C PRO A 77 -7.24 1.02 11.34
N LYS A 78 -8.10 1.65 12.14
CA LYS A 78 -8.84 0.98 13.21
C LYS A 78 -9.58 -0.25 12.65
N GLY A 79 -9.30 -1.43 13.21
CA GLY A 79 -9.98 -2.68 12.86
C GLY A 79 -9.13 -3.73 12.11
N TYR A 80 -7.91 -3.40 11.68
CA TYR A 80 -7.01 -4.36 11.04
C TYR A 80 -5.99 -4.94 12.03
N LYS A 81 -6.00 -6.26 12.22
CA LYS A 81 -4.94 -7.01 12.93
C LYS A 81 -3.98 -7.57 11.89
N TYR A 82 -2.89 -6.87 11.61
CA TYR A 82 -1.83 -7.33 10.72
C TYR A 82 -0.59 -7.74 11.51
N ASP A 83 0.16 -8.71 10.97
CA ASP A 83 1.52 -8.95 11.44
C ASP A 83 2.48 -7.82 11.00
N GLU A 84 3.65 -7.71 11.61
CA GLU A 84 4.64 -6.65 11.27
C GLU A 84 5.01 -6.68 9.78
N LYS A 85 5.12 -7.88 9.19
CA LYS A 85 5.47 -8.06 7.78
C LYS A 85 4.39 -7.50 6.86
N GLU A 86 3.12 -7.71 7.18
CA GLU A 86 1.96 -7.24 6.44
C GLU A 86 1.84 -5.71 6.45
N ILE A 87 2.20 -5.07 7.56
CA ILE A 87 2.28 -3.59 7.65
C ILE A 87 3.34 -3.07 6.68
N LEU A 88 4.53 -3.69 6.67
CA LEU A 88 5.61 -3.28 5.78
C LEU A 88 5.25 -3.49 4.31
N ILE A 89 4.59 -4.61 3.98
CA ILE A 89 4.06 -4.85 2.64
C ILE A 89 3.03 -3.77 2.26
N TYR A 90 2.14 -3.38 3.17
CA TYR A 90 1.17 -2.32 2.93
C TYR A 90 1.85 -0.98 2.64
N GLN A 91 2.89 -0.63 3.40
CA GLN A 91 3.67 0.59 3.15
C GLN A 91 4.40 0.52 1.80
N LEU A 92 4.94 -0.65 1.44
CA LEU A 92 5.65 -0.85 0.18
C LEU A 92 4.71 -0.69 -1.01
N THR A 93 3.56 -1.33 -0.94
CA THR A 93 2.49 -1.27 -1.96
C THR A 93 1.92 0.13 -2.09
N ARG A 94 1.79 0.88 -0.99
CA ARG A 94 1.43 2.29 -1.02
C ARG A 94 2.47 3.14 -1.75
N LYS A 95 3.76 2.96 -1.44
CA LYS A 95 4.85 3.68 -2.11
C LYS A 95 4.91 3.35 -3.61
N ALA A 96 4.66 2.09 -3.98
CA ALA A 96 4.51 1.69 -5.38
C ALA A 96 3.31 2.37 -6.03
N LYS A 97 2.16 2.47 -5.34
CA LYS A 97 0.98 3.16 -5.86
C LYS A 97 1.26 4.63 -6.14
N GLU A 98 1.99 5.30 -5.26
CA GLU A 98 2.40 6.70 -5.41
C GLU A 98 3.31 6.91 -6.64
N MET A 99 4.02 5.87 -7.09
CA MET A 99 4.79 5.87 -8.35
C MET A 99 3.92 5.60 -9.60
N GLY A 100 2.62 5.40 -9.43
CA GLY A 100 1.70 5.06 -10.52
C GLY A 100 1.65 3.57 -10.85
N ALA A 101 2.12 2.70 -9.95
CA ALA A 101 2.03 1.26 -10.13
C ALA A 101 0.58 0.76 -9.98
N ASP A 102 0.25 -0.26 -10.74
CA ASP A 102 -0.99 -1.03 -10.62
C ASP A 102 -0.75 -2.37 -9.92
N ALA A 103 0.48 -2.88 -9.99
CA ALA A 103 0.90 -4.13 -9.35
C ALA A 103 2.35 -4.06 -8.84
N ILE A 104 2.67 -4.95 -7.92
CA ILE A 104 4.05 -5.26 -7.52
C ILE A 104 4.33 -6.75 -7.63
N MET A 105 5.59 -7.09 -7.92
CA MET A 105 6.07 -8.47 -7.95
C MET A 105 7.46 -8.60 -7.30
N ALA A 106 7.94 -9.83 -7.16
CA ALA A 106 9.28 -10.15 -6.65
C ALA A 106 9.56 -9.49 -5.28
N ILE A 107 8.62 -9.62 -4.35
CA ILE A 107 8.76 -9.06 -3.00
C ILE A 107 9.88 -9.82 -2.27
N ASN A 108 10.91 -9.08 -1.86
CA ASN A 108 11.99 -9.59 -1.05
C ASN A 108 11.98 -8.90 0.31
N TYR A 109 11.79 -9.69 1.38
CA TYR A 109 11.90 -9.23 2.75
C TYR A 109 13.11 -9.87 3.41
N GLN A 110 14.04 -9.03 3.85
CA GLN A 110 15.24 -9.43 4.57
C GLN A 110 15.27 -8.77 5.95
N LEU A 111 15.32 -9.59 6.99
CA LEU A 111 15.51 -9.13 8.36
C LEU A 111 17.01 -8.96 8.63
N VAL A 112 17.40 -7.81 9.19
CA VAL A 112 18.78 -7.51 9.58
C VAL A 112 18.87 -7.62 11.08
N ILE A 113 19.62 -8.60 11.59
CA ILE A 113 19.94 -8.72 13.02
C ILE A 113 21.44 -8.98 13.15
N SER A 114 22.11 -8.18 13.95
CA SER A 114 23.51 -8.35 14.33
C SER A 114 23.70 -7.98 15.80
N GLN A 115 24.93 -7.97 16.30
CA GLN A 115 25.23 -7.55 17.67
C GLN A 115 24.93 -6.07 17.93
N ASP A 116 25.13 -5.21 16.92
CA ASP A 116 25.07 -3.75 17.09
C ASP A 116 23.88 -3.10 16.38
N LYS A 117 23.26 -3.81 15.43
CA LYS A 117 22.17 -3.28 14.60
C LYS A 117 21.05 -4.27 14.41
N TYR A 118 19.84 -3.72 14.26
CA TYR A 118 18.63 -4.45 13.92
C TYR A 118 17.82 -3.65 12.90
N GLY A 119 17.00 -4.33 12.11
CA GLY A 119 16.22 -3.66 11.09
C GLY A 119 15.65 -4.60 10.05
N TYR A 120 15.19 -4.01 8.95
CA TYR A 120 14.73 -4.75 7.79
C TYR A 120 15.10 -4.03 6.50
N ASN A 121 15.18 -4.82 5.43
CA ASN A 121 15.18 -4.36 4.06
C ASN A 121 14.04 -5.05 3.33
N LEU A 122 13.14 -4.27 2.75
CA LEU A 122 12.00 -4.75 1.98
C LEU A 122 12.07 -4.12 0.60
N SER A 123 11.95 -4.93 -0.45
CA SER A 123 11.98 -4.44 -1.83
C SER A 123 11.02 -5.19 -2.73
N CYS A 124 10.59 -4.55 -3.81
CA CYS A 124 9.81 -5.17 -4.88
C CYS A 124 10.03 -4.46 -6.22
N ILE A 125 9.48 -5.03 -7.28
CA ILE A 125 9.40 -4.43 -8.61
C ILE A 125 7.99 -3.87 -8.80
N ALA A 126 7.89 -2.58 -9.09
CA ALA A 126 6.63 -1.91 -9.43
C ALA A 126 6.32 -2.06 -10.91
N LEU A 127 5.06 -2.38 -11.20
CA LEU A 127 4.53 -2.64 -12.53
C LEU A 127 3.34 -1.73 -12.81
N LYS A 128 3.20 -1.33 -14.07
CA LYS A 128 2.03 -0.62 -14.58
C LYS A 128 1.42 -1.41 -15.72
N TYR A 129 0.10 -1.57 -15.69
CA TYR A 129 -0.58 -2.28 -16.78
C TYR A 129 -0.70 -1.37 -18.00
N LYS A 130 -0.64 -1.99 -19.19
CA LYS A 130 -0.88 -1.31 -20.46
C LYS A 130 -2.36 -1.26 -20.81
#